data_AF-A0A959SYX4-F1
#
_entry.id   AF-A0A959SYX4-F1
#
_cell.length_a   1.000
_cell.length_b   1.000
_cell.length_c   1.000
_cell.angle_alpha   90.00
_cell.angle_beta   90.00
_cell.angle_gamma   90.00
#
_symmetry.space_group_name_H-M   'P 1'
#
loop_
_entity.id
_entity.type
_entity.pdbx_description
1 polymer ?
#
loop_
_entity_poly.entity_id
_entity_poly.type
_entity_poly.pdbx_seq_one_letter_code
_entity_poly.pdbx_strand_id
1 'polypeptide(L)' 'DHWAGVRPASKDRRPILGRTSPQEAVLNGLGSRGVLLAPWCARHLADHLMAGRPLDPEVDAARFSDQGRTTTRPA' A
#
# COMPACT_ATOMS: atom_id res chain seq x y z
N ASP A 1 9.74 6.25 -31.74
CA ASP A 1 8.83 5.64 -30.76
C ASP A 1 9.05 6.19 -29.36
N HIS A 2 7.96 6.52 -28.68
CA HIS A 2 7.95 6.94 -27.28
C HIS A 2 7.08 5.98 -26.47
N TRP A 3 7.59 5.56 -25.30
CA TRP A 3 6.88 4.69 -24.38
C TRP A 3 6.44 5.46 -23.15
N ALA A 4 5.23 5.18 -22.68
CA ALA A 4 4.68 5.72 -21.46
C ALA A 4 4.17 4.57 -20.58
N GLY A 5 4.13 4.80 -19.26
CA GLY A 5 3.65 3.82 -18.29
C GLY A 5 2.92 4.50 -17.14
N VAL A 6 1.92 3.82 -16.59
CA VAL A 6 1.15 4.29 -15.45
C VAL A 6 1.94 4.06 -14.17
N ARG A 7 1.97 5.07 -13.28
CA ARG A 7 2.63 5.00 -11.98
C ARG A 7 1.60 5.21 -10.88
N PRO A 8 1.14 4.15 -10.20
CA PRO A 8 0.23 4.31 -9.08
C PRO A 8 0.96 5.01 -7.94
N ALA A 9 0.39 6.13 -7.49
CA ALA A 9 0.91 6.97 -6.42
C ALA A 9 -0.22 7.30 -5.45
N SER A 10 0.09 7.32 -4.15
CA SER A 10 -0.84 7.76 -3.12
C SER A 10 -0.94 9.30 -3.07
N LYS A 11 -1.96 9.82 -2.39
CA LYS A 11 -2.15 11.26 -2.15
C LYS A 11 -0.97 11.92 -1.45
N ASP A 12 -0.34 11.19 -0.53
CA ASP A 12 0.81 11.63 0.26
C ASP A 12 2.18 11.20 -0.33
N ARG A 13 2.18 10.57 -1.51
CA ARG A 13 3.37 10.07 -2.21
C ARG A 13 4.22 9.08 -1.41
N ARG A 14 3.59 8.34 -0.49
CA ARG A 14 4.20 7.24 0.28
C ARG A 14 3.61 5.89 -0.16
N PRO A 15 4.40 4.80 -0.17
CA PRO A 15 3.87 3.45 -0.38
C PRO A 15 2.69 3.12 0.53
N ILE A 16 1.83 2.21 0.11
CA ILE A 16 0.68 1.73 0.88
C ILE A 16 0.86 0.23 1.09
N LEU A 17 0.97 -0.18 2.36
CA LEU A 17 1.19 -1.55 2.82
C LEU A 17 0.16 -1.89 3.89
N GLY A 18 -0.33 -3.12 3.90
CA GLY A 18 -1.11 -3.63 5.04
C GLY A 18 -2.27 -4.51 4.63
N ARG A 19 -2.99 -5.04 5.61
CA ARG A 19 -4.19 -5.86 5.39
C ARG A 19 -5.38 -4.98 5.04
N THR A 20 -6.12 -5.36 4.01
CA THR A 20 -7.39 -4.69 3.63
C THR A 20 -8.60 -5.51 4.08
N SER A 21 -8.42 -6.82 4.26
CA SER A 21 -9.41 -7.75 4.81
C SER A 21 -8.67 -8.91 5.49
N PRO A 22 -9.37 -9.86 6.16
CA PRO A 22 -8.71 -10.99 6.82
C PRO A 22 -7.80 -11.82 5.91
N GLN A 23 -8.12 -11.89 4.61
CA GLN A 23 -7.41 -12.73 3.63
C GLN A 23 -6.71 -11.92 2.53
N GLU A 24 -6.72 -10.60 2.59
CA GLU A 24 -6.15 -9.73 1.56
C GLU A 24 -5.18 -8.70 2.15
N ALA A 25 -4.13 -8.40 1.39
CA ALA A 25 -3.17 -7.36 1.71
C ALA A 25 -2.83 -6.54 0.46
N VAL A 26 -2.46 -5.29 0.67
CA VAL A 26 -2.08 -4.34 -0.37
C VAL A 26 -0.59 -4.03 -0.30
N LEU A 27 0.04 -3.94 -1.47
CA LEU A 27 1.33 -3.29 -1.70
C LEU A 27 1.18 -2.42 -2.94
N ASN A 28 1.06 -1.12 -2.77
CA ASN A 28 0.84 -0.20 -3.89
C ASN A 28 1.36 1.22 -3.57
N GLY A 29 1.03 2.21 -4.40
CA GLY A 29 1.33 3.62 -4.15
C GLY A 29 2.81 3.98 -4.22
N LEU A 30 3.62 3.14 -4.88
CA LEU A 30 5.08 3.25 -4.89
C LEU A 30 5.61 4.50 -5.63
N GLY A 31 4.81 5.09 -6.51
CA GLY A 31 5.15 6.33 -7.22
C GLY A 31 6.40 6.21 -8.12
N SER A 32 7.13 7.33 -8.26
CA SER A 32 8.31 7.41 -9.14
C SER A 32 9.52 6.60 -8.67
N ARG A 33 9.56 6.22 -7.39
CA ARG A 33 10.67 5.49 -6.77
C ARG A 33 10.35 4.02 -6.56
N GLY A 34 9.38 3.47 -7.29
CA GLY A 34 8.89 2.13 -7.01
C GLY A 34 9.92 1.02 -7.17
N VAL A 35 10.82 1.10 -8.15
CA VAL A 35 11.90 0.11 -8.31
C VAL A 35 12.82 0.09 -7.09
N LEU A 36 13.10 1.26 -6.50
CA LEU A 36 13.96 1.38 -5.33
C LEU A 36 13.26 0.91 -4.05
N LEU A 37 11.97 1.25 -3.90
CA LEU A 37 11.21 0.97 -2.69
C LEU A 37 10.58 -0.42 -2.65
N ALA A 38 10.32 -1.04 -3.81
CA ALA A 38 9.62 -2.32 -3.90
C ALA A 38 10.28 -3.45 -3.08
N PRO A 39 11.61 -3.67 -3.10
CA PRO A 39 12.22 -4.74 -2.32
C PRO A 39 12.03 -4.55 -0.81
N TRP A 40 12.23 -3.33 -0.32
CA TRP A 40 12.02 -3.00 1.09
C TRP A 40 10.55 -3.15 1.48
N CYS A 41 9.63 -2.60 0.67
CA CYS A 41 8.18 -2.69 0.90
C CYS A 41 7.68 -4.14 0.93
N ALA A 42 8.14 -4.97 0.00
CA ALA A 42 7.76 -6.37 -0.08
C ALA A 42 8.26 -7.15 1.14
N ARG A 43 9.50 -6.91 1.57
CA ARG A 43 10.04 -7.54 2.78
C ARG A 43 9.28 -7.08 4.02
N HIS A 44 9.02 -5.78 4.14
CA HIS A 44 8.32 -5.20 5.28
C HIS A 44 6.90 -5.74 5.42
N LEU A 45 6.17 -5.85 4.31
CA LEU A 45 4.85 -6.46 4.29
C LEU A 45 4.90 -7.96 4.60
N ALA A 46 5.87 -8.71 4.06
CA ALA A 46 6.01 -10.14 4.35
C ALA A 46 6.29 -10.39 5.84
N ASP A 47 7.19 -9.61 6.44
CA ASP A 47 7.50 -9.70 7.88
C ASP A 47 6.27 -9.35 8.73
N HIS A 48 5.46 -8.37 8.32
CA HIS A 48 4.19 -8.05 8.96
C HIS A 48 3.19 -9.22 8.88
N LEU A 49 2.99 -9.79 7.69
CA LEU A 49 1.99 -10.83 7.46
C LEU A 49 2.35 -12.17 8.11
N MET A 50 3.64 -12.53 8.12
CA MET A 50 4.11 -13.84 8.56
C MET A 50 4.60 -13.87 10.00
N ALA A 51 5.20 -12.78 10.48
CA ALA A 51 5.82 -12.71 11.81
C ALA A 51 5.16 -11.67 12.73
N GLY A 52 4.09 -11.00 12.27
CA GLY A 52 3.35 -10.03 13.08
C GLY A 52 4.15 -8.76 13.41
N ARG A 53 5.21 -8.45 12.66
CA ARG A 53 5.98 -7.21 12.87
C ARG A 53 5.12 -5.99 12.57
N PRO A 54 5.21 -4.89 13.34
CA PRO A 54 4.46 -3.67 13.03
C PRO A 54 4.92 -3.07 11.69
N LEU A 55 3.98 -2.49 10.94
CA LEU A 55 4.31 -1.67 9.78
C LEU A 55 4.83 -0.31 10.23
N ASP A 56 5.54 0.36 9.33
CA ASP A 56 5.97 1.73 9.56
C ASP A 56 4.74 2.62 9.32
N PRO A 57 4.38 3.54 10.24
CA PRO A 57 3.20 4.39 10.11
C PRO A 57 3.14 5.20 8.82
N GLU A 58 4.29 5.53 8.21
CA GLU A 58 4.32 6.24 6.93
C GLU A 58 3.85 5.40 5.74
N VAL A 59 3.91 4.07 5.86
CA VAL A 59 3.56 3.12 4.79
C VAL A 59 2.33 2.29 5.11
N ASP A 60 1.85 2.30 6.36
CA ASP A 60 0.64 1.59 6.77
C ASP A 60 -0.60 2.15 6.05
N ALA A 61 -1.43 1.25 5.50
CA ALA A 61 -2.70 1.56 4.88
C ALA A 61 -3.73 2.14 5.88
N ALA A 62 -3.58 1.83 7.17
CA ALA A 62 -4.41 2.39 8.24
C ALA A 62 -4.30 3.92 8.35
N ARG A 63 -3.26 4.54 7.78
CA ARG A 63 -3.19 6.02 7.73
C ARG A 63 -4.30 6.67 6.90
N PHE A 64 -5.04 5.88 6.11
CA PHE A 64 -6.19 6.33 5.34
C PHE A 64 -7.54 5.85 5.88
N SER A 65 -7.58 5.03 6.95
CA SER A 65 -8.83 4.44 7.45
C SER A 65 -9.80 5.43 8.11
N ASP A 66 -9.39 6.68 8.33
CA ASP A 66 -10.24 7.74 8.88
C ASP A 66 -11.01 8.54 7.81
N GLN A 67 -10.75 8.27 6.51
CA GLN A 67 -11.44 8.94 5.41
C GLN A 67 -12.60 8.08 4.90
N GLY A 68 -13.72 8.14 5.62
CA GLY A 68 -15.06 7.83 5.10
C GLY A 68 -15.26 6.38 4.66
N ARG A 69 -15.60 5.51 5.62
CA ARG A 69 -16.17 4.19 5.34
C ARG A 69 -17.60 4.36 4.77
N THR A 70 -17.75 4.90 3.57
CA THR A 70 -18.99 4.79 2.78
C THR A 70 -19.06 3.40 2.18
N THR A 71 -19.32 2.41 3.03
CA THR A 71 -19.83 1.11 2.59
C THR A 71 -21.30 1.29 2.21
N THR A 72 -21.55 1.79 1.01
CA THR A 72 -22.83 1.62 0.31
C THR A 72 -22.53 1.25 -1.13
N ARG A 73 -22.28 -0.04 -1.36
CA ARG A 73 -22.50 -0.64 -2.68
C ARG A 73 -23.89 -1.28 -2.60
N PRO A 74 -24.94 -0.70 -3.20
CA PRO A 74 -26.22 -1.39 -3.28
C PRO A 74 -26.05 -2.64 -4.14
N ALA A 75 -26.76 -3.69 -3.74
CA ALA A 75 -26.93 -4.92 -4.50
C ALA A 75 -27.62 -4.66 -5.85
#